data_AF-A0A7V7EC24-F1
#
_entry.id   AF-A0A7V7EC24-F1
#
_cell.length_a   1.000
_cell.length_b   1.000
_cell.length_c   1.000
_cell.angle_alpha   90.00
_cell.angle_beta   90.00
_cell.angle_gamma   90.00
#
_symmetry.space_group_name_H-M   'P 1'
#
loop_
_entity.id
_entity.type
_entity.pdbx_description
1 polymer ?
#
loop_
_entity_poly.entity_id
_entity_poly.type
_entity_poly.pdbx_seq_one_letter_code
_entity_poly.pdbx_strand_id
1 'polypeptide(L)'
;MPVIPHGDWKRSYLDFVRELLERVPLERLTLGGISMDSRTRLLLERRMGKDNAISRNLSRRHPDKEDKVYYPFVLCEELFRKIAALARRIQPDLNVEMAIP
;
A
#
# COMPACT_ATOMS: atom_id res chain seq x y z
N MET A 1 -2.24 0.22 4.25
CA MET A 1 -2.46 1.65 3.90
C MET A 1 -2.78 1.74 2.41
N PRO A 2 -3.59 2.70 1.91
CA PRO A 2 -3.61 2.97 0.47
C PRO A 2 -2.19 3.26 -0.01
N VAL A 3 -1.77 2.72 -1.16
CA VAL A 3 -0.49 3.06 -1.79
C VAL A 3 -0.73 4.30 -2.62
N ILE A 4 -0.21 5.46 -2.24
CA ILE A 4 -0.55 6.73 -2.91
C ILE A 4 0.61 7.19 -3.82
N PRO A 5 0.59 6.88 -5.12
CA PRO A 5 1.71 7.18 -5.99
C PRO A 5 1.71 8.65 -6.43
N HIS A 6 2.42 9.49 -5.69
CA HIS A 6 2.64 10.90 -6.00
C HIS A 6 4.08 11.30 -5.64
N GLY A 7 4.74 12.12 -6.46
CA GLY A 7 6.14 12.52 -6.24
C GLY A 7 7.07 11.33 -5.94
N ASP A 8 7.89 11.47 -4.89
CA ASP A 8 8.84 10.44 -4.41
C ASP A 8 8.23 9.47 -3.37
N TRP A 9 6.94 9.16 -3.49
CA TRP A 9 6.24 8.29 -2.55
C TRP A 9 6.99 6.98 -2.26
N LYS A 10 7.57 6.30 -3.26
CA LYS A 10 8.31 5.04 -3.03
C LYS A 10 9.42 5.22 -2.01
N ARG A 11 10.17 6.31 -2.11
CA ARG A 11 11.23 6.65 -1.14
C ARG A 11 10.63 6.97 0.22
N SER A 12 9.56 7.75 0.27
CA SER A 12 8.89 8.11 1.52
C SER A 12 8.40 6.89 2.30
N TYR A 13 7.80 5.89 1.61
CA TYR A 13 7.38 4.64 2.26
C TYR A 13 8.58 3.83 2.77
N LEU A 14 9.67 3.76 2.00
CA LEU A 14 10.87 3.02 2.42
C LEU A 14 11.60 3.71 3.58
N ASP A 15 11.66 5.04 3.58
CA ASP A 15 12.26 5.82 4.67
C ASP A 15 11.44 5.64 5.95
N PHE A 16 10.11 5.72 5.86
CA PHE A 16 9.23 5.43 7.00
C PHE A 16 9.43 4.00 7.55
N VAL A 17 9.43 2.99 6.68
CA VAL A 17 9.62 1.59 7.12
C VAL A 17 10.99 1.38 7.73
N ARG A 18 12.04 1.98 7.16
CA ARG A 18 13.40 1.93 7.71
C ARG A 18 13.42 2.48 9.13
N GLU A 19 12.92 3.70 9.33
CA GLU A 19 12.88 4.33 10.64
C GLU A 19 12.07 3.52 11.67
N LEU A 20 10.96 2.92 11.23
CA LEU A 20 10.16 2.04 12.08
C LEU A 20 10.97 0.82 12.54
N LEU A 21 11.62 0.13 11.60
CA LEU A 21 12.39 -1.08 11.89
C LEU A 21 13.69 -0.81 12.65
N GLU A 22 14.28 0.38 12.52
CA GLU A 22 15.46 0.76 13.31
C GLU A 22 15.09 1.09 14.76
N ARG A 23 13.86 1.55 15.02
CA ARG A 23 13.41 1.98 16.35
C ARG A 23 12.61 0.92 17.10
N VAL A 24 11.92 0.03 16.38
CA VAL A 24 11.00 -0.94 16.98
C VAL A 24 11.41 -2.34 16.55
N PRO A 25 11.89 -3.20 17.47
CA PRO A 25 12.06 -4.62 17.19
C PRO A 25 10.68 -5.24 17.00
N LEU A 26 10.38 -5.70 15.79
CA LEU A 26 9.10 -6.34 15.48
C LEU A 26 9.29 -7.85 15.47
N GLU A 27 8.27 -8.59 15.89
CA GLU A 27 8.24 -10.05 15.71
C GLU A 27 7.69 -10.43 14.33
N ARG A 28 6.81 -9.58 13.79
CA ARG A 28 6.13 -9.80 12.50
C ARG A 28 5.82 -8.49 11.80
N LEU A 29 5.96 -8.50 10.47
CA LEU A 29 5.51 -7.44 9.58
C LEU A 29 4.57 -8.02 8.51
N THR A 30 3.30 -7.62 8.54
CA THR A 30 2.31 -8.03 7.53
C THR A 30 2.08 -6.90 6.53
N LEU A 31 2.24 -7.20 5.25
CA LEU A 31 2.08 -6.26 4.14
C LEU A 31 0.77 -6.56 3.40
N GLY A 32 -0.13 -5.58 3.35
CA GLY A 32 -1.42 -5.73 2.67
C GLY A 32 -1.88 -4.43 2.03
N GLY A 33 -2.48 -4.53 0.84
CA GLY A 33 -3.14 -3.42 0.18
C GLY A 33 -4.49 -3.14 0.84
N ILE A 34 -4.83 -1.88 1.09
CA ILE A 34 -6.20 -1.54 1.53
C ILE A 34 -7.09 -1.43 0.30
N SER A 35 -8.18 -2.20 0.28
CA SER A 35 -9.29 -1.99 -0.64
C SER A 35 -10.09 -0.76 -0.23
N MET A 36 -10.59 -0.01 -1.20
CA MET A 36 -11.57 1.04 -0.97
C MET A 36 -12.92 0.59 -1.50
N ASP A 37 -13.99 0.78 -0.74
CA ASP A 37 -15.34 0.52 -1.26
C ASP A 37 -15.79 1.66 -2.21
N SER A 38 -16.75 1.35 -3.06
CA SER A 38 -17.29 2.28 -4.06
C SER A 38 -17.89 3.56 -3.45
N ARG A 39 -18.50 3.49 -2.26
CA ARG A 39 -19.10 4.64 -1.57
C ARG A 39 -18.03 5.56 -1.01
N THR A 40 -17.00 5.01 -0.39
CA THR A 40 -15.83 5.73 0.11
C THR A 40 -15.11 6.44 -1.03
N ARG A 41 -14.96 5.77 -2.18
CA ARG A 41 -14.42 6.40 -3.39
C ARG A 41 -15.26 7.59 -3.84
N LEU A 42 -16.59 7.46 -3.90
CA LEU A 42 -17.47 8.56 -4.30
C LEU A 42 -17.39 9.75 -3.33
N LEU A 43 -17.32 9.49 -2.02
CA LEU A 43 -17.15 10.54 -1.02
C LEU A 43 -15.80 11.26 -1.19
N LEU A 44 -14.73 10.51 -1.44
CA LEU A 44 -13.41 11.06 -1.71
C LEU A 44 -13.41 11.94 -2.97
N GLU A 45 -13.98 11.45 -4.07
CA GLU A 45 -14.06 12.18 -5.34
C GLU A 45 -14.91 13.45 -5.22
N ARG A 46 -15.99 13.44 -4.42
CA ARG A 46 -16.79 14.65 -4.13
C ARG A 46 -16.01 15.70 -3.36
N ARG A 47 -15.15 15.29 -2.43
CA ARG A 47 -14.38 16.20 -1.58
C ARG A 47 -13.11 16.72 -2.23
N MET A 48 -12.41 15.85 -2.98
CA MET A 48 -11.05 16.08 -3.47
C MET A 48 -10.97 16.21 -5.00
N GLY A 49 -12.09 16.06 -5.70
CA GLY A 49 -12.15 15.95 -7.15
C GLY A 49 -11.84 14.53 -7.65
N LYS A 50 -12.33 14.20 -8.85
CA LYS A 50 -12.11 12.88 -9.48
C LYS A 50 -10.65 12.62 -9.83
N ASP A 51 -9.89 13.68 -10.09
CA ASP A 51 -8.47 13.62 -10.46
C ASP A 51 -7.52 13.65 -9.25
N ASN A 52 -7.98 13.31 -8.05
CA ASN A 52 -7.08 13.21 -6.91
C ASN A 52 -6.10 12.02 -7.04
N ALA A 53 -4.95 12.09 -6.36
CA ALA A 53 -3.88 11.09 -6.46
C ALA A 53 -4.30 9.67 -6.03
N ILE A 54 -5.33 9.53 -5.20
CA ILE A 54 -5.87 8.22 -4.80
C ILE A 54 -6.76 7.69 -5.92
N SER A 55 -7.80 8.43 -6.30
CA SER A 55 -8.79 7.99 -7.30
C SER A 55 -8.20 7.69 -8.67
N ARG A 56 -7.19 8.45 -9.11
CA ARG A 56 -6.50 8.21 -10.40
C ARG A 56 -5.70 6.91 -10.43
N ASN A 57 -5.32 6.39 -9.28
CA ASN A 57 -4.44 5.22 -9.17
C ASN A 57 -5.16 3.97 -8.67
N LEU A 58 -6.48 4.04 -8.45
CA LEU A 58 -7.30 2.86 -8.21
C LEU A 58 -7.55 2.14 -9.53
N SER A 59 -7.38 0.83 -9.55
CA SER A 59 -7.76 -0.05 -10.65
C SER A 59 -9.25 0.08 -10.97
N ARG A 60 -9.61 -0.20 -12.22
CA ARG A 60 -11.01 -0.48 -12.55
C ARG A 60 -11.46 -1.73 -11.77
N ARG A 61 -12.74 -1.74 -11.40
CA ARG A 61 -13.48 -2.76 -10.61
C ARG A 61 -12.85 -4.16 -10.70
N HIS A 62 -12.61 -4.80 -9.55
CA HIS A 62 -12.24 -6.21 -9.54
C HIS A 62 -13.43 -7.05 -10.04
N PRO A 63 -13.25 -7.99 -10.98
CA PRO A 63 -14.36 -8.76 -11.56
C PRO A 63 -15.19 -9.48 -10.49
N ASP A 64 -14.52 -10.04 -9.48
CA ASP A 64 -15.16 -10.88 -8.46
C ASP A 64 -15.59 -10.14 -7.19
N LYS A 65 -15.34 -8.82 -7.10
CA LYS A 65 -15.64 -8.02 -5.89
C LYS A 65 -16.22 -6.68 -6.32
N GLU A 66 -17.48 -6.71 -6.80
CA GLU A 66 -18.14 -5.58 -7.47
C GLU A 66 -18.09 -4.25 -6.70
N ASP A 67 -18.07 -4.29 -5.37
CA ASP A 67 -18.11 -3.08 -4.54
C ASP A 67 -16.75 -2.59 -4.06
N LYS A 68 -15.66 -3.29 -4.39
CA LYS A 68 -14.31 -2.95 -3.96
C LYS A 68 -13.42 -2.56 -5.14
N VAL A 69 -12.67 -1.49 -4.93
CA VAL A 69 -11.60 -1.04 -5.81
C VAL A 69 -10.26 -1.19 -5.08
N TYR A 70 -9.25 -1.60 -5.83
CA TYR A 70 -7.91 -1.89 -5.33
C TYR A 70 -6.90 -1.04 -6.07
N TYR A 71 -5.74 -0.82 -5.46
CA TYR A 71 -4.58 -0.39 -6.22
C TYR A 71 -4.11 -1.51 -7.17
N PRO A 72 -3.50 -1.18 -8.31
CA PRO A 72 -2.96 -2.17 -9.23
C PRO A 72 -2.04 -3.14 -8.51
N PHE A 73 -2.20 -4.44 -8.77
CA PHE A 73 -1.39 -5.49 -8.16
C PHE A 73 0.11 -5.20 -8.31
N VAL A 74 0.52 -4.81 -9.52
CA VAL A 74 1.92 -4.49 -9.85
C VAL A 74 2.48 -3.35 -8.98
N LEU A 75 1.66 -2.36 -8.63
CA LEU A 75 2.06 -1.25 -7.77
C LEU A 75 2.32 -1.71 -6.34
N CYS A 76 1.41 -2.54 -5.81
CA CYS A 76 1.53 -3.12 -4.47
C CYS A 76 2.70 -4.10 -4.39
N GLU A 77 2.84 -4.99 -5.37
CA GLU A 77 3.92 -5.98 -5.46
C GLU A 77 5.30 -5.30 -5.45
N GLU A 78 5.49 -4.27 -6.28
CA GLU A 78 6.78 -3.58 -6.35
C GLU A 78 7.16 -2.95 -5.01
N LEU A 79 6.20 -2.29 -4.35
CA LEU A 79 6.41 -1.67 -3.04
C LEU A 79 6.69 -2.73 -1.97
N PHE A 80 5.86 -3.77 -1.89
CA PHE A 80 5.97 -4.80 -0.86
C PHE A 80 7.26 -5.59 -1.00
N ARG A 81 7.71 -5.89 -2.22
CA ARG A 81 9.01 -6.51 -2.47
C ARG A 81 10.16 -5.66 -1.95
N LYS A 82 10.11 -4.33 -2.15
CA LYS A 82 11.14 -3.40 -1.64
C LYS A 82 11.13 -3.31 -0.11
N ILE A 83 9.94 -3.28 0.48
CA ILE A 83 9.78 -3.29 1.94
C ILE A 83 10.31 -4.59 2.55
N ALA A 84 9.96 -5.75 1.97
CA ALA A 84 10.44 -7.04 2.45
C ALA A 84 11.97 -7.16 2.35
N ALA A 85 12.57 -6.67 1.25
CA ALA A 85 14.01 -6.65 1.10
C ALA A 85 14.70 -5.72 2.11
N LEU A 86 14.11 -4.55 2.40
CA LEU A 86 14.59 -3.64 3.44
C LEU A 86 14.49 -4.27 4.83
N ALA A 87 13.36 -4.92 5.11
CA ALA A 87 13.11 -5.56 6.39
C ALA A 87 14.15 -6.64 6.72
N ARG A 88 14.42 -7.54 5.77
CA ARG A 88 15.45 -8.60 5.91
C ARG A 88 16.87 -8.05 6.11
N ARG A 89 17.14 -6.82 5.69
CA ARG A 89 18.46 -6.19 5.90
C ARG A 89 18.61 -5.60 7.29
N ILE A 90 17.53 -5.05 7.86
CA ILE A 90 17.56 -4.37 9.17
C ILE A 90 17.30 -5.36 10.31
N GLN A 91 16.32 -6.24 10.14
CA GLN A 91 15.95 -7.28 11.09
C GLN A 91 15.87 -8.63 10.34
N PRO A 92 17.00 -9.37 10.21
CA PRO A 92 17.07 -10.60 9.41
C PRO A 92 16.08 -11.69 9.81
N ASP A 93 15.77 -11.77 11.11
CA ASP A 93 14.85 -12.78 11.68
C ASP A 93 13.38 -12.35 11.66
N LEU A 94 13.07 -11.15 11.14
CA LEU A 94 11.70 -10.64 11.08
C LEU A 94 10.83 -11.49 10.16
N ASN A 95 9.73 -12.01 10.69
CA ASN A 95 8.73 -12.69 9.87
C ASN A 95 7.95 -11.67 9.01
N VAL A 96 8.14 -11.74 7.69
CA VAL A 96 7.43 -10.86 6.73
C VAL A 96 6.38 -11.67 5.97
N GLU A 97 5.11 -11.27 6.13
CA GLU A 97 3.96 -11.93 5.51
C GLU A 97 3.26 -11.00 4.51
N MET A 98 2.71 -11.56 3.43
CA MET A 98 1.90 -10.82 2.46
C MET A 98 0.42 -11.22 2.60
N ALA A 99 -0.43 -10.26 2.95
CA ALA A 99 -1.86 -10.41 2.88
C ALA A 99 -2.30 -10.12 1.44
N ILE A 100 -2.82 -11.14 0.75
CA ILE A 100 -3.35 -11.00 -0.61
C ILE A 100 -4.54 -10.02 -0.58
N PRO A 101 -4.62 -9.03 -1.50
CA PRO A 101 -5.76 -8.12 -1.61
C PRO A 101 -7.09 -8.81 -2.02
#